data_AF-A0A6J2RCI7-F1
#
_entry.id   AF-A0A6J2RCI7-F1
#
_cell.length_a   1.000
_cell.length_b   1.000
_cell.length_c   1.000
_cell.angle_alpha   90.00
_cell.angle_beta   90.00
_cell.angle_gamma   90.00
#
_symmetry.space_group_name_H-M   'P 1'
#
loop_
_entity.id
_entity.type
_entity.pdbx_description
1 polymer ?
#
loop_
_entity_poly.entity_id
_entity_poly.type
_entity_poly.pdbx_seq_one_letter_code
_entity_poly.pdbx_strand_id
1 'polypeptide(L)'
;MPEGRVFPVWRGIGVGGGGVGGGWIQGWGRCLRWEPDSPGQGARTPVIDYPVWVVLCRGGHARLREVCQRGRGAIRLPTEMLSIKLPQLFNIHQIPKVFREDSIISGYRHPRSSALDCVLSSFQMNNETINIWTHFLPTWYFLWRFCVLCSTMNFLTDSYTWPLLVYMLLVCIYPFTSSCAHTFSTMSPESRHICYFFDYGALSLYSLGCAISYGYYVMPDCWVNSWLHQHFAPIAIGNTLFCTSLSCYSRFLELQFPQRSKVLRTGAFVLPFIFDTVPLFYRILLCCGGNCSHSDALSSHCYHLLFAFLTCFLFTAHLPERLAPGRFDYFGHSHQLFHISAVVGTHFQMEGVMADMTSRRTWLLDHGAMPSFLGTIGVLVASLVLNLGIIGMFSAPLLWKPCHGSNQPHASTCECKEK
;
A
#
# COMPACT_ATOMS: atom_id res chain seq x y z
N MET A 1 32.37 -0.48 16.25
CA MET A 1 31.13 -1.26 16.47
C MET A 1 30.67 -1.04 17.91
N PRO A 2 29.37 -0.97 18.20
CA PRO A 2 28.27 -0.39 17.41
C PRO A 2 27.32 0.50 18.26
N GLU A 3 26.36 1.12 17.56
CA GLU A 3 25.01 1.60 18.00
C GLU A 3 24.91 2.83 18.93
N GLY A 4 24.29 3.96 18.56
CA GLY A 4 23.21 4.19 17.60
C GLY A 4 21.89 4.41 18.34
N ARG A 5 21.47 5.67 18.53
CA ARG A 5 20.05 6.02 18.68
C ARG A 5 19.75 7.31 17.95
N VAL A 6 18.78 7.20 17.07
CA VAL A 6 18.26 8.21 16.15
C VAL A 6 16.86 8.59 16.65
N PHE A 7 16.55 9.89 16.54
CA PHE A 7 15.27 10.59 16.76
C PHE A 7 14.88 11.08 18.17
N PRO A 8 14.69 12.40 18.35
CA PRO A 8 13.95 12.98 19.46
C PRO A 8 12.43 12.96 19.19
N VAL A 9 11.65 12.61 20.23
CA VAL A 9 10.19 12.69 20.21
C VAL A 9 9.77 14.14 20.43
N TRP A 10 9.14 14.73 19.42
CA TRP A 10 8.38 15.97 19.54
C TRP A 10 7.08 15.71 20.32
N ARG A 11 6.88 16.41 21.44
CA ARG A 11 5.54 16.64 22.01
C ARG A 11 5.16 18.10 21.78
N GLY A 12 3.99 18.26 21.16
CA GLY A 12 3.42 19.53 20.78
C GLY A 12 3.13 20.46 21.95
N ILE A 13 3.17 21.74 21.60
CA ILE A 13 2.88 22.91 22.40
C ILE A 13 1.41 22.90 22.82
N GLY A 14 1.19 22.91 24.14
CA GLY A 14 -0.02 23.44 24.76
C GLY A 14 0.31 24.81 25.32
N VAL A 15 -0.39 25.82 24.81
CA VAL A 15 -0.28 27.25 25.10
C VAL A 15 -0.27 27.53 26.61
N GLY A 16 0.76 28.23 27.09
CA GLY A 16 0.82 28.79 28.43
C GLY A 16 1.58 30.12 28.40
N GLY A 17 0.83 31.21 28.24
CA GLY A 17 1.36 32.55 28.42
C GLY A 17 1.63 32.83 29.89
N GLY A 18 2.79 33.41 30.18
CA GLY A 18 3.02 34.24 31.36
C GLY A 18 3.33 33.51 32.66
N GLY A 19 4.57 33.67 33.13
CA GLY A 19 4.81 33.95 34.55
C GLY A 19 5.40 32.81 35.40
N VAL A 20 6.72 32.86 35.55
CA VAL A 20 7.48 32.73 36.82
C VAL A 20 7.17 31.55 37.75
N GLY A 21 8.17 30.68 37.92
CA GLY A 21 8.61 30.24 39.25
C GLY A 21 8.65 28.73 39.51
N GLY A 22 9.83 28.23 39.93
CA GLY A 22 9.93 26.99 40.71
C GLY A 22 11.02 26.04 40.25
N GLY A 23 12.21 26.20 40.83
CA GLY A 23 13.37 25.33 40.61
C GLY A 23 13.33 23.96 41.30
N TRP A 24 14.29 23.16 40.86
CA TRP A 24 14.65 21.79 41.20
C TRP A 24 14.91 21.51 42.68
N ILE A 25 14.41 20.38 43.22
CA ILE A 25 15.06 19.62 44.29
C ILE A 25 14.92 18.10 44.06
N GLN A 26 16.07 17.43 44.26
CA GLN A 26 16.39 16.00 44.38
C GLN A 26 15.39 15.11 45.15
N GLY A 27 15.38 13.81 44.79
CA GLY A 27 14.82 12.75 45.63
C GLY A 27 14.77 11.37 44.98
N TRP A 28 15.91 10.80 44.57
CA TRP A 28 16.00 9.37 44.22
C TRP A 28 16.29 8.55 45.49
N GLY A 29 15.24 7.92 46.04
CA GLY A 29 15.32 6.90 47.08
C GLY A 29 14.96 5.53 46.50
N ARG A 30 15.87 4.57 46.69
CA ARG A 30 15.81 3.19 46.19
C ARG A 30 14.75 2.33 46.88
N CYS A 31 14.47 1.20 46.21
CA CYS A 31 14.06 -0.12 46.73
C CYS A 31 12.56 -0.38 46.83
N LEU A 32 12.04 -1.22 45.94
CA LEU A 32 11.06 -2.24 46.33
C LEU A 32 11.52 -3.63 45.87
N ARG A 33 11.65 -4.47 46.90
CA ARG A 33 12.08 -5.86 46.95
C ARG A 33 10.90 -6.75 46.55
N TRP A 34 11.18 -7.84 45.84
CA TRP A 34 10.22 -8.86 45.47
C TRP A 34 10.00 -9.80 46.66
N GLU A 35 8.75 -10.01 47.10
CA GLU A 35 8.36 -11.09 48.01
C GLU A 35 7.23 -11.93 47.39
N PRO A 36 7.23 -13.26 47.56
CA PRO A 36 6.22 -14.14 47.00
C PRO A 36 5.07 -14.44 47.98
N ASP A 37 3.86 -14.40 47.43
CA ASP A 37 2.57 -15.01 47.78
C ASP A 37 2.18 -15.30 49.25
N SER A 38 0.96 -14.87 49.61
CA SER A 38 0.09 -15.59 50.55
C SER A 38 -1.40 -15.40 50.23
N PRO A 39 -2.26 -16.40 50.50
CA PRO A 39 -3.60 -16.48 49.94
C PRO A 39 -4.68 -15.92 50.88
N GLY A 40 -5.61 -15.15 50.31
CA GLY A 40 -6.91 -14.89 50.90
C GLY A 40 -7.18 -13.44 51.29
N GLN A 41 -7.88 -12.71 50.41
CA GLN A 41 -9.13 -12.01 50.70
C GLN A 41 -9.52 -11.16 49.48
N GLY A 42 -10.79 -11.23 49.11
CA GLY A 42 -11.33 -10.56 47.93
C GLY A 42 -11.54 -9.06 48.16
N ALA A 43 -11.24 -8.28 47.12
CA ALA A 43 -11.91 -7.03 46.83
C ALA A 43 -11.94 -6.84 45.31
N ARG A 44 -13.13 -6.57 44.77
CA ARG A 44 -13.41 -6.32 43.36
C ARG A 44 -13.06 -4.88 42.98
N THR A 45 -12.76 -4.73 41.68
CA THR A 45 -12.86 -3.55 40.78
C THR A 45 -11.60 -2.68 40.58
N PRO A 46 -11.43 -2.03 39.41
CA PRO A 46 -12.14 -2.15 38.12
C PRO A 46 -11.24 -2.68 36.98
N VAL A 47 -11.84 -3.50 36.13
CA VAL A 47 -11.30 -3.88 34.82
C VAL A 47 -11.70 -2.76 33.86
N ILE A 48 -10.72 -2.11 33.25
CA ILE A 48 -10.66 -1.63 31.85
C ILE A 48 -9.37 -0.81 31.75
N ASP A 49 -8.40 -1.35 31.01
CA ASP A 49 -7.41 -0.66 30.17
C ASP A 49 -6.18 -1.55 29.97
N TYR A 50 -6.30 -2.51 29.05
CA TYR A 50 -5.14 -3.10 28.42
C TYR A 50 -5.38 -3.20 26.91
N PRO A 51 -4.57 -2.52 26.08
CA PRO A 51 -4.66 -2.68 24.63
C PRO A 51 -4.26 -4.11 24.28
N VAL A 52 -5.08 -4.74 23.43
CA VAL A 52 -5.01 -6.13 22.94
C VAL A 52 -3.64 -6.53 22.37
N TRP A 53 -2.74 -5.58 22.13
CA TRP A 53 -1.39 -5.77 21.60
C TRP A 53 -0.40 -6.49 22.52
N VAL A 54 -0.59 -6.50 23.86
CA VAL A 54 0.34 -7.19 24.78
C VAL A 54 0.13 -8.72 24.79
N VAL A 55 -0.96 -9.22 24.18
CA VAL A 55 -1.22 -10.66 24.09
C VAL A 55 -0.41 -11.33 22.97
N LEU A 56 0.37 -10.61 22.16
CA LEU A 56 1.09 -11.19 21.01
C LEU A 56 2.60 -11.43 21.21
N CYS A 57 3.09 -11.50 22.44
CA CYS A 57 4.45 -11.97 22.73
C CYS A 57 4.43 -13.24 23.60
N ARG A 58 5.06 -14.32 23.09
CA ARG A 58 5.29 -15.66 23.67
C ARG A 58 4.38 -16.06 24.85
N GLY A 59 3.32 -16.82 24.54
CA GLY A 59 2.39 -17.39 25.54
C GLY A 59 0.96 -16.85 25.42
N GLY A 60 0.76 -15.83 24.60
CA GLY A 60 -0.53 -15.20 24.28
C GLY A 60 -1.66 -16.14 23.91
N HIS A 61 -1.37 -17.13 23.08
CA HIS A 61 -2.39 -18.09 22.62
C HIS A 61 -2.92 -18.97 23.78
N ALA A 62 -2.08 -19.30 24.76
CA ALA A 62 -2.48 -20.04 25.95
C ALA A 62 -3.32 -19.16 26.89
N ARG A 63 -2.90 -17.91 27.09
CA ARG A 63 -3.60 -16.94 27.95
C ARG A 63 -4.95 -16.50 27.37
N LEU A 64 -5.04 -16.33 26.05
CA LEU A 64 -6.29 -16.07 25.33
C LEU A 64 -7.25 -17.26 25.44
N ARG A 65 -6.72 -18.49 25.33
CA ARG A 65 -7.52 -19.72 25.49
C ARG A 65 -8.06 -19.85 26.92
N GLU A 66 -7.24 -19.51 27.92
CA GLU A 66 -7.64 -19.50 29.33
C GLU A 66 -8.70 -18.43 29.63
N VAL A 67 -8.55 -17.21 29.11
CA VAL A 67 -9.54 -16.13 29.26
C VAL A 67 -10.85 -16.47 28.55
N CYS A 68 -10.80 -17.05 27.34
CA CYS A 68 -11.98 -17.54 26.64
C CYS A 68 -12.67 -18.69 27.41
N GLN A 69 -11.91 -19.60 28.03
CA GLN A 69 -12.47 -20.67 28.87
C GLN A 69 -13.11 -20.11 30.15
N ARG A 70 -12.50 -19.12 30.80
CA ARG A 70 -13.08 -18.45 31.98
C ARG A 70 -14.32 -17.63 31.62
N GLY A 71 -14.32 -16.97 30.46
CA GLY A 71 -15.49 -16.25 29.92
C GLY A 71 -16.65 -17.15 29.51
N ARG A 72 -16.37 -18.36 28.98
CA ARG A 72 -17.38 -19.39 28.65
C ARG A 72 -18.18 -19.87 29.86
N GLY A 73 -17.62 -19.82 31.07
CA GLY A 73 -18.33 -20.17 32.30
C GLY A 73 -19.32 -19.09 32.77
N ALA A 74 -19.07 -17.81 32.42
CA ALA A 74 -19.86 -16.68 32.88
C ALA A 74 -21.02 -16.31 31.95
N ILE A 75 -20.98 -16.74 30.68
CA ILE A 75 -21.97 -16.40 29.67
C ILE A 75 -22.51 -17.70 29.06
N ARG A 76 -23.76 -18.07 29.38
CA ARG A 76 -24.51 -19.14 28.68
C ARG A 76 -24.91 -18.68 27.27
N LEU A 77 -23.94 -18.32 26.44
CA LEU A 77 -24.16 -18.14 25.01
C LEU A 77 -24.05 -19.52 24.35
N PRO A 78 -24.97 -19.90 23.44
CA PRO A 78 -24.86 -21.14 22.68
C PRO A 78 -23.48 -21.22 22.02
N THR A 79 -22.77 -22.33 22.24
CA THR A 79 -21.39 -22.57 21.79
C THR A 79 -21.22 -22.39 20.26
N GLU A 80 -22.31 -22.52 19.52
CA GLU A 80 -22.43 -22.33 18.07
C GLU A 80 -22.30 -20.85 17.64
N MET A 81 -22.77 -19.89 18.46
CA MET A 81 -22.78 -18.46 18.09
C MET A 81 -21.45 -17.73 18.31
N LEU A 82 -20.55 -18.29 19.12
CA LEU A 82 -19.25 -17.68 19.47
C LEU A 82 -18.06 -18.31 18.73
N SER A 83 -18.30 -19.34 17.91
CA SER A 83 -17.26 -20.01 17.13
C SER A 83 -17.23 -19.45 15.72
N ILE A 84 -16.69 -18.25 15.53
CA ILE A 84 -16.16 -17.87 14.21
C ILE A 84 -15.03 -18.86 13.92
N LYS A 85 -15.32 -19.92 13.13
CA LYS A 85 -14.30 -20.83 12.63
C LYS A 85 -13.50 -20.07 11.59
N LEU A 86 -12.40 -19.47 12.04
CA LEU A 86 -11.43 -18.85 11.15
C LEU A 86 -10.90 -19.89 10.15
N PRO A 87 -10.81 -19.57 8.85
CA PRO A 87 -10.30 -20.48 7.84
C PRO A 87 -8.94 -21.08 8.22
N GLN A 88 -8.74 -22.37 7.91
CA GLN A 88 -7.46 -23.03 8.10
C GLN A 88 -6.39 -22.39 7.20
N LEU A 89 -5.18 -22.21 7.73
CA LEU A 89 -4.02 -21.74 6.99
C LEU A 89 -3.14 -22.91 6.52
N PHE A 90 -2.47 -22.69 5.40
CA PHE A 90 -1.71 -23.71 4.67
C PHE A 90 -0.24 -23.35 4.55
N ASN A 91 0.58 -24.38 4.40
CA ASN A 91 1.99 -24.26 4.02
C ASN A 91 2.14 -24.29 2.49
N ILE A 92 3.28 -23.78 2.01
CA ILE A 92 3.62 -23.64 0.60
C ILE A 92 3.43 -24.93 -0.22
N HIS A 93 3.71 -26.10 0.38
CA HIS A 93 3.56 -27.40 -0.30
C HIS A 93 2.10 -27.80 -0.54
N GLN A 94 1.16 -27.26 0.24
CA GLN A 94 -0.26 -27.58 0.19
C GLN A 94 -1.03 -26.71 -0.81
N ILE A 95 -0.41 -25.64 -1.32
CA ILE A 95 -1.05 -24.71 -2.26
C ILE A 95 -0.47 -24.82 -3.69
N PRO A 96 -1.26 -24.57 -4.74
CA PRO A 96 -0.78 -24.54 -6.12
C PRO A 96 0.26 -23.44 -6.34
N LYS A 97 1.19 -23.66 -7.29
CA LYS A 97 2.29 -22.73 -7.60
C LYS A 97 1.86 -21.29 -7.88
N VAL A 98 0.70 -21.08 -8.49
CA VAL A 98 0.17 -19.74 -8.85
C VAL A 98 -0.12 -18.83 -7.65
N PHE A 99 -0.27 -19.41 -6.44
CA PHE A 99 -0.52 -18.68 -5.19
C PHE A 99 0.73 -18.58 -4.29
N ARG A 100 1.84 -19.20 -4.69
CA ARG A 100 3.06 -19.22 -3.88
C ARG A 100 3.82 -17.92 -4.07
N GLU A 101 4.31 -17.38 -2.97
CA GLU A 101 5.21 -16.23 -2.96
C GLU A 101 6.64 -16.70 -2.68
N ASP A 102 7.62 -16.00 -3.25
CA ASP A 102 9.03 -16.35 -3.06
C ASP A 102 9.44 -16.23 -1.58
N SER A 103 10.10 -17.26 -1.05
CA SER A 103 10.62 -17.30 0.33
C SER A 103 9.57 -17.27 1.47
N ILE A 104 8.28 -17.33 1.14
CA ILE A 104 7.17 -17.44 2.11
C ILE A 104 6.72 -18.90 2.23
N ILE A 105 6.81 -19.48 3.43
CA ILE A 105 6.65 -20.92 3.65
C ILE A 105 5.28 -21.31 4.22
N SER A 106 4.65 -20.43 5.00
CA SER A 106 3.41 -20.68 5.74
C SER A 106 2.46 -19.49 5.73
N GLY A 107 1.25 -19.68 6.25
CA GLY A 107 0.26 -18.61 6.41
C GLY A 107 -0.63 -18.38 5.20
N TYR A 108 -0.62 -19.29 4.22
CA TYR A 108 -1.43 -19.17 3.01
C TYR A 108 -2.91 -19.45 3.26
N ARG A 109 -3.78 -18.67 2.61
CA ARG A 109 -5.23 -18.86 2.59
C ARG A 109 -5.65 -19.93 1.58
N HIS A 110 -6.85 -20.47 1.72
CA HIS A 110 -7.33 -21.52 0.82
C HIS A 110 -7.55 -20.97 -0.60
N PRO A 111 -7.00 -21.58 -1.67
CA PRO A 111 -7.09 -21.12 -3.07
C PRO A 111 -8.49 -21.06 -3.70
N ARG A 112 -9.53 -21.47 -2.97
CA ARG A 112 -10.95 -21.44 -3.35
C ARG A 112 -11.79 -20.86 -2.23
N SER A 113 -11.32 -19.78 -1.63
CA SER A 113 -12.05 -19.09 -0.56
C SER A 113 -13.28 -18.39 -1.13
N SER A 114 -14.40 -18.40 -0.42
CA SER A 114 -15.53 -17.55 -0.79
C SER A 114 -15.17 -16.07 -0.61
N ALA A 115 -15.95 -15.15 -1.21
CA ALA A 115 -15.74 -13.72 -1.00
C ALA A 115 -15.87 -13.34 0.49
N LEU A 116 -16.78 -13.99 1.21
CA LEU A 116 -16.94 -13.80 2.65
C LEU A 116 -15.71 -14.30 3.42
N ASP A 117 -15.18 -15.47 3.09
CA ASP A 117 -13.95 -15.99 3.70
C ASP A 117 -12.77 -15.04 3.45
N CYS A 118 -12.68 -14.42 2.27
CA CYS A 118 -11.64 -13.43 1.97
C CYS A 118 -11.74 -12.21 2.89
N VAL A 119 -12.94 -11.66 3.06
CA VAL A 119 -13.17 -10.53 3.98
C VAL A 119 -12.86 -10.92 5.42
N LEU A 120 -13.37 -12.05 5.91
CA LEU A 120 -13.09 -12.53 7.27
C LEU A 120 -11.60 -12.80 7.48
N SER A 121 -10.90 -13.34 6.47
CA SER A 121 -9.46 -13.59 6.52
C SER A 121 -8.64 -12.32 6.68
N SER A 122 -9.16 -11.15 6.27
CA SER A 122 -8.47 -9.87 6.47
C SER A 122 -8.30 -9.55 7.97
N PHE A 123 -9.13 -10.12 8.84
CA PHE A 123 -9.04 -10.00 10.30
C PHE A 123 -8.36 -11.21 10.96
N GLN A 124 -7.90 -12.18 10.17
CA GLN A 124 -7.10 -13.31 10.61
C GLN A 124 -5.64 -13.04 10.30
N MET A 125 -4.72 -13.38 11.20
CA MET A 125 -3.30 -13.28 10.89
C MET A 125 -2.87 -14.36 9.89
N ASN A 126 -2.52 -13.94 8.68
CA ASN A 126 -2.08 -14.75 7.54
C ASN A 126 -0.98 -13.97 6.76
N ASN A 127 -0.43 -14.57 5.70
CA ASN A 127 0.68 -13.98 4.95
C ASN A 127 0.31 -12.70 4.17
N GLU A 128 -0.98 -12.42 4.00
CA GLU A 128 -1.49 -11.27 3.25
C GLU A 128 -2.11 -10.20 4.15
N THR A 129 -2.32 -10.48 5.45
CA THR A 129 -2.97 -9.57 6.39
C THR A 129 -2.32 -8.19 6.38
N ILE A 130 -1.01 -8.12 6.56
CA ILE A 130 -0.32 -6.84 6.58
C ILE A 130 -0.30 -6.20 5.20
N ASN A 131 -0.24 -6.95 4.10
CA ASN A 131 -0.37 -6.39 2.74
C ASN A 131 -1.72 -5.69 2.55
N ILE A 132 -2.81 -6.28 3.07
CA ILE A 132 -4.17 -5.71 3.05
C ILE A 132 -4.19 -4.43 3.90
N TRP A 133 -3.80 -4.50 5.18
CA TRP A 133 -3.93 -3.38 6.11
C TRP A 133 -3.00 -2.21 5.82
N THR A 134 -1.81 -2.47 5.27
CA THR A 134 -0.84 -1.43 4.90
C THR A 134 -1.32 -0.53 3.76
N HIS A 135 -2.30 -0.96 2.96
CA HIS A 135 -2.96 -0.11 1.99
C HIS A 135 -4.38 0.31 2.43
N PHE A 136 -5.10 -0.54 3.16
CA PHE A 136 -6.44 -0.20 3.68
C PHE A 136 -6.43 1.01 4.63
N LEU A 137 -5.51 1.07 5.61
CA LEU A 137 -5.46 2.21 6.54
C LEU A 137 -5.07 3.51 5.82
N PRO A 138 -4.06 3.53 4.94
CA PRO A 138 -3.73 4.71 4.17
C PRO A 138 -4.83 5.19 3.22
N THR A 139 -5.68 4.31 2.68
CA THR A 139 -6.87 4.74 1.94
C THR A 139 -7.70 5.73 2.75
N TRP A 140 -7.98 5.42 4.03
CA TRP A 140 -8.76 6.30 4.89
C TRP A 140 -8.01 7.58 5.27
N TYR A 141 -6.69 7.49 5.46
CA TYR A 141 -5.85 8.67 5.67
C TYR A 141 -5.93 9.64 4.47
N PHE A 142 -5.72 9.15 3.25
CA PHE A 142 -5.78 9.98 2.05
C PHE A 142 -7.20 10.49 1.76
N LEU A 143 -8.22 9.68 2.02
CA LEU A 143 -9.61 10.11 1.91
C LEU A 143 -9.92 11.24 2.89
N TRP A 144 -9.47 11.13 4.14
CA TRP A 144 -9.61 12.21 5.12
C TRP A 144 -8.89 13.49 4.65
N ARG A 145 -7.64 13.38 4.18
CA ARG A 145 -6.90 14.51 3.61
C ARG A 145 -7.63 15.13 2.42
N PHE A 146 -8.21 14.31 1.55
CA PHE A 146 -8.99 14.77 0.40
C PHE A 146 -10.28 15.48 0.84
N CYS A 147 -11.02 14.97 1.83
CA CYS A 147 -12.19 15.64 2.39
C CYS A 147 -11.84 17.01 2.98
N VAL A 148 -10.72 17.12 3.70
CA VAL A 148 -10.22 18.41 4.20
C VAL A 148 -9.97 19.36 3.03
N LEU A 149 -9.27 18.92 1.99
CA LEU A 149 -9.03 19.75 0.80
C LEU A 149 -10.32 20.21 0.13
N CYS A 150 -11.31 19.33 -0.02
CA CYS A 150 -12.63 19.66 -0.58
C CYS A 150 -13.38 20.71 0.27
N SER A 151 -13.12 20.78 1.58
CA SER A 151 -13.71 21.80 2.45
C SER A 151 -12.99 23.16 2.37
N THR A 152 -11.73 23.17 1.94
CA THR A 152 -10.89 24.38 1.90
C THR A 152 -10.69 24.96 0.50
N MET A 153 -10.82 24.15 -0.55
CA MET A 153 -10.52 24.52 -1.94
C MET A 153 -11.76 24.38 -2.82
N ASN A 154 -11.88 25.25 -3.83
CA ASN A 154 -13.00 25.23 -4.76
C ASN A 154 -12.69 24.39 -6.01
N PHE A 155 -12.88 23.07 -5.90
CA PHE A 155 -12.69 22.14 -7.01
C PHE A 155 -13.73 22.26 -8.14
N LEU A 156 -14.84 22.98 -7.92
CA LEU A 156 -15.92 23.08 -8.89
C LEU A 156 -15.68 24.19 -9.92
N THR A 157 -15.27 25.38 -9.45
CA THR A 157 -15.16 26.55 -10.33
C THR A 157 -13.74 27.05 -10.53
N ASP A 158 -12.79 26.75 -9.62
CA ASP A 158 -11.39 27.14 -9.80
C ASP A 158 -10.63 26.04 -10.56
N SER A 159 -10.48 26.21 -11.87
CA SER A 159 -9.80 25.23 -12.72
C SER A 159 -8.33 25.02 -12.35
N TYR A 160 -7.70 26.00 -11.67
CA TYR A 160 -6.34 25.83 -11.15
C TYR A 160 -6.22 24.65 -10.18
N THR A 161 -7.31 24.21 -9.55
CA THR A 161 -7.34 23.10 -8.58
C THR A 161 -7.61 21.73 -9.21
N TRP A 162 -8.02 21.65 -10.48
CA TRP A 162 -8.39 20.39 -11.13
C TRP A 162 -7.25 19.37 -11.26
N PRO A 163 -5.98 19.75 -11.53
CA PRO A 163 -4.87 18.80 -11.49
C PRO A 163 -4.72 18.14 -10.11
N LEU A 164 -4.86 18.91 -9.02
CA LEU A 164 -4.84 18.37 -7.65
C LEU A 164 -6.05 17.45 -7.39
N LEU A 165 -7.25 17.80 -7.88
CA LEU A 165 -8.43 16.94 -7.78
C LEU A 165 -8.19 15.56 -8.38
N VAL A 166 -7.70 15.52 -9.63
CA VAL A 166 -7.39 14.28 -10.35
C VAL A 166 -6.37 13.46 -9.57
N TYR A 167 -5.27 14.10 -9.12
CA TYR A 167 -4.24 13.45 -8.32
C TYR A 167 -4.80 12.85 -7.01
N MET A 168 -5.56 13.63 -6.24
CA MET A 168 -6.09 13.18 -4.95
C MET A 168 -7.10 12.04 -5.08
N LEU A 169 -7.95 12.05 -6.12
CA LEU A 169 -8.85 10.94 -6.41
C LEU A 169 -8.06 9.64 -6.63
N LEU A 170 -6.98 9.72 -7.41
CA LEU A 170 -6.14 8.56 -7.72
C LEU A 170 -5.32 8.08 -6.53
N VAL A 171 -4.83 8.98 -5.69
CA VAL A 171 -4.17 8.67 -4.41
C VAL A 171 -5.12 7.93 -3.45
N CYS A 172 -6.42 8.18 -3.50
CA CYS A 172 -7.40 7.41 -2.73
C CYS A 172 -7.69 6.03 -3.35
N ILE A 173 -7.76 5.96 -4.69
CA ILE A 173 -8.18 4.77 -5.43
C ILE A 173 -7.10 3.68 -5.45
N TYR A 174 -5.84 4.01 -5.70
CA TYR A 174 -4.79 2.98 -5.86
C TYR A 174 -4.58 2.10 -4.60
N PRO A 175 -4.45 2.62 -3.36
CA PRO A 175 -4.24 1.76 -2.21
C PRO A 175 -5.50 0.97 -1.89
N PHE A 176 -6.69 1.54 -2.12
CA PHE A 176 -7.95 0.82 -1.95
C PHE A 176 -8.04 -0.39 -2.89
N THR A 177 -7.69 -0.18 -4.16
CA THR A 177 -7.74 -1.23 -5.19
C THR A 177 -6.73 -2.33 -4.89
N SER A 178 -5.52 -1.96 -4.45
CA SER A 178 -4.49 -2.90 -4.03
C SER A 178 -4.91 -3.71 -2.80
N SER A 179 -5.49 -3.07 -1.78
CA SER A 179 -6.04 -3.76 -0.61
C SER A 179 -7.12 -4.77 -1.01
N CYS A 180 -8.03 -4.40 -1.92
CA CYS A 180 -9.03 -5.29 -2.48
C CYS A 180 -8.38 -6.46 -3.22
N ALA A 181 -7.36 -6.20 -4.04
CA ALA A 181 -6.66 -7.23 -4.79
C ALA A 181 -6.04 -8.28 -3.86
N HIS A 182 -5.30 -7.85 -2.83
CA HIS A 182 -4.75 -8.76 -1.82
C HIS A 182 -5.84 -9.48 -1.03
N THR A 183 -6.98 -8.84 -0.77
CA THR A 183 -8.11 -9.49 -0.09
C THR A 183 -8.69 -10.64 -0.91
N PHE A 184 -9.03 -10.39 -2.18
CA PHE A 184 -9.78 -11.33 -3.02
C PHE A 184 -8.92 -12.25 -3.90
N SER A 185 -7.59 -12.07 -3.92
CA SER A 185 -6.66 -12.85 -4.76
C SER A 185 -6.64 -14.36 -4.49
N THR A 186 -7.30 -14.84 -3.42
CA THR A 186 -7.35 -16.25 -3.03
C THR A 186 -8.67 -16.95 -3.41
N MET A 187 -9.59 -16.26 -4.11
CA MET A 187 -10.87 -16.84 -4.52
C MET A 187 -10.74 -17.89 -5.63
N SER A 188 -9.87 -17.64 -6.60
CA SER A 188 -9.53 -18.56 -7.68
C SER A 188 -8.27 -18.08 -8.41
N PRO A 189 -7.61 -18.93 -9.21
CA PRO A 189 -6.51 -18.48 -10.07
C PRO A 189 -6.93 -17.35 -11.00
N GLU A 190 -8.11 -17.45 -11.61
CA GLU A 190 -8.66 -16.44 -12.50
C GLU A 190 -8.91 -15.11 -11.77
N SER A 191 -9.54 -15.16 -10.59
CA SER A 191 -9.76 -13.98 -9.74
C SER A 191 -8.45 -13.34 -9.32
N ARG A 192 -7.40 -14.12 -9.00
CA ARG A 192 -6.06 -13.62 -8.69
C ARG A 192 -5.50 -12.77 -9.82
N HIS A 193 -5.61 -13.23 -11.07
CA HIS A 193 -5.17 -12.45 -12.23
C HIS A 193 -5.95 -11.14 -12.36
N ILE A 194 -7.29 -11.22 -12.32
CA ILE A 194 -8.17 -10.05 -12.49
C ILE A 194 -7.94 -9.02 -11.38
N CYS A 195 -7.84 -9.46 -10.12
CA CYS A 195 -7.53 -8.60 -8.98
C CYS A 195 -6.23 -7.81 -9.18
N TYR A 196 -5.15 -8.48 -9.58
CA TYR A 196 -3.89 -7.80 -9.83
C TYR A 196 -3.89 -6.97 -11.13
N PHE A 197 -4.73 -7.27 -12.13
CA PHE A 197 -4.92 -6.37 -13.27
C PHE A 197 -5.52 -5.03 -12.84
N PHE A 198 -6.51 -5.05 -11.95
CA PHE A 198 -7.05 -3.82 -11.36
C PHE A 198 -6.02 -3.09 -10.51
N ASP A 199 -5.23 -3.81 -9.71
CA ASP A 199 -4.14 -3.21 -8.91
C ASP A 199 -3.13 -2.48 -9.79
N TYR A 200 -2.61 -3.14 -10.83
CA TYR A 200 -1.67 -2.53 -11.78
C TYR A 200 -2.28 -1.36 -12.55
N GLY A 201 -3.55 -1.47 -12.96
CA GLY A 201 -4.26 -0.38 -13.63
C GLY A 201 -4.50 0.82 -12.72
N ALA A 202 -4.77 0.61 -11.44
CA ALA A 202 -4.92 1.71 -10.48
C ALA A 202 -3.57 2.40 -10.21
N LEU A 203 -2.48 1.63 -10.12
CA LEU A 203 -1.13 2.18 -9.96
C LEU A 203 -0.67 2.97 -11.21
N SER A 204 -1.00 2.50 -12.42
CA SER A 204 -0.70 3.23 -13.66
C SER A 204 -1.50 4.54 -13.76
N LEU A 205 -2.79 4.52 -13.40
CA LEU A 205 -3.59 5.74 -13.32
C LEU A 205 -3.06 6.70 -12.26
N TYR A 206 -2.58 6.23 -11.11
CA TYR A 206 -1.88 7.07 -10.14
C TYR A 206 -0.65 7.77 -10.74
N SER A 207 0.16 7.07 -11.55
CA SER A 207 1.25 7.69 -12.31
C SER A 207 0.74 8.83 -13.21
N LEU A 208 -0.36 8.63 -13.93
CA LEU A 208 -0.99 9.69 -14.73
C LEU A 208 -1.38 10.90 -13.88
N GLY A 209 -1.96 10.68 -12.70
CA GLY A 209 -2.27 11.75 -11.75
C GLY A 209 -1.02 12.52 -11.31
N CYS A 210 0.07 11.81 -11.06
CA CYS A 210 1.38 12.40 -10.76
C CYS A 210 1.83 13.29 -11.92
N ALA A 211 1.83 12.75 -13.15
CA ALA A 211 2.23 13.48 -14.35
C ALA A 211 1.40 14.76 -14.58
N ILE A 212 0.07 14.69 -14.39
CA ILE A 212 -0.82 15.85 -14.51
C ILE A 212 -0.46 16.89 -13.44
N SER A 213 -0.35 16.49 -12.17
CA SER A 213 0.00 17.41 -11.08
C SER A 213 1.38 18.05 -11.26
N TYR A 214 2.36 17.26 -11.71
CA TYR A 214 3.73 17.73 -11.94
C TYR A 214 3.82 18.66 -13.15
N GLY A 215 3.09 18.35 -14.22
CA GLY A 215 2.98 19.21 -15.40
C GLY A 215 2.52 20.61 -15.03
N TYR A 216 1.51 20.73 -14.17
CA TYR A 216 0.94 22.02 -13.80
C TYR A 216 1.63 22.74 -12.64
N TYR A 217 2.11 22.03 -11.62
CA TYR A 217 2.62 22.68 -10.40
C TYR A 217 4.13 22.53 -10.19
N VAL A 218 4.74 21.47 -10.73
CA VAL A 218 6.14 21.13 -10.41
C VAL A 218 7.08 21.46 -11.57
N MET A 219 6.58 21.60 -12.80
CA MET A 219 7.36 21.91 -14.01
C MET A 219 8.34 23.08 -13.78
N PRO A 220 9.64 22.96 -14.13
CA PRO A 220 10.60 24.05 -14.02
C PRO A 220 10.19 25.27 -14.83
N ASP A 221 10.53 26.46 -14.34
CA ASP A 221 10.12 27.73 -14.96
C ASP A 221 10.52 27.82 -16.44
N CYS A 222 11.74 27.39 -16.78
CA CYS A 222 12.27 27.39 -18.14
C CYS A 222 11.60 26.37 -19.08
N TRP A 223 10.84 25.41 -18.54
CA TRP A 223 10.14 24.38 -19.32
C TRP A 223 8.66 24.68 -19.46
N VAL A 224 8.12 25.65 -18.71
CA VAL A 224 6.74 26.08 -18.87
C VAL A 224 6.53 26.57 -20.31
N ASN A 225 5.39 26.19 -20.88
CA ASN A 225 5.02 26.35 -22.29
C ASN A 225 5.97 25.74 -23.35
N SER A 226 7.03 25.01 -22.95
CA SER A 226 7.90 24.29 -23.90
C SER A 226 7.18 23.13 -24.59
N TRP A 227 7.80 22.59 -25.65
CA TRP A 227 7.29 21.41 -26.35
C TRP A 227 7.09 20.22 -25.41
N LEU A 228 8.04 19.97 -24.49
CA LEU A 228 7.94 18.89 -23.52
C LEU A 228 6.74 19.08 -22.60
N HIS A 229 6.52 20.30 -22.10
CA HIS A 229 5.38 20.60 -21.22
C HIS A 229 4.04 20.39 -21.93
N GLN A 230 3.90 20.84 -23.18
CA GLN A 230 2.68 20.68 -23.97
C GLN A 230 2.35 19.20 -24.26
N HIS A 231 3.38 18.35 -24.40
CA HIS A 231 3.21 16.91 -24.68
C HIS A 231 3.30 16.04 -23.43
N PHE A 232 3.50 16.63 -22.24
CA PHE A 232 3.73 15.87 -21.01
C PHE A 232 2.55 14.96 -20.65
N ALA A 233 1.34 15.51 -20.61
CA ALA A 233 0.13 14.74 -20.32
C ALA A 233 -0.21 13.71 -21.41
N PRO A 234 -0.16 14.03 -22.73
CA PRO A 234 -0.32 13.02 -23.78
C PRO A 234 0.67 11.84 -23.68
N ILE A 235 1.95 12.10 -23.41
CA ILE A 235 2.95 11.04 -23.22
C ILE A 235 2.62 10.22 -21.97
N ALA A 236 2.19 10.86 -20.88
CA ALA A 236 1.76 10.17 -19.67
C ALA A 236 0.55 9.23 -19.90
N ILE A 237 -0.39 9.61 -20.77
CA ILE A 237 -1.48 8.71 -21.19
C ILE A 237 -0.89 7.47 -21.88
N GLY A 238 0.02 7.66 -22.83
CA GLY A 238 0.72 6.56 -23.51
C GLY A 238 1.44 5.64 -22.53
N ASN A 239 2.18 6.22 -21.57
CA ASN A 239 2.86 5.50 -20.49
C ASN A 239 1.89 4.71 -19.61
N THR A 240 0.70 5.26 -19.33
CA THR A 240 -0.34 4.58 -18.55
C THR A 240 -0.85 3.34 -19.27
N LEU A 241 -1.17 3.46 -20.56
CA LEU A 241 -1.65 2.33 -21.38
C LEU A 241 -0.58 1.26 -21.55
N PHE A 242 0.68 1.69 -21.79
CA PHE A 242 1.83 0.81 -21.84
C PHE A 242 2.01 0.05 -20.52
N CYS A 243 1.99 0.76 -19.39
CA CYS A 243 2.15 0.21 -18.05
C CYS A 243 1.11 -0.88 -17.76
N THR A 244 -0.17 -0.60 -17.96
CA THR A 244 -1.25 -1.55 -17.72
C THR A 244 -1.17 -2.75 -18.67
N SER A 245 -0.94 -2.51 -19.96
CA SER A 245 -0.84 -3.59 -20.95
C SER A 245 0.32 -4.53 -20.63
N LEU A 246 1.50 -3.97 -20.34
CA LEU A 246 2.70 -4.74 -20.05
C LEU A 246 2.59 -5.49 -18.72
N SER A 247 1.99 -4.86 -17.70
CA SER A 247 1.78 -5.49 -16.39
C SER A 247 0.77 -6.64 -16.47
N CYS A 248 -0.35 -6.46 -17.17
CA CYS A 248 -1.33 -7.51 -17.44
C CYS A 248 -0.71 -8.67 -18.23
N TYR A 249 0.03 -8.36 -19.31
CA TYR A 249 0.74 -9.37 -20.09
C TYR A 249 1.76 -10.15 -19.25
N SER A 250 2.53 -9.47 -18.39
CA SER A 250 3.55 -10.09 -17.55
C SER A 250 3.00 -11.24 -16.69
N ARG A 251 1.75 -11.13 -16.22
CA ARG A 251 1.11 -12.15 -15.37
C ARG A 251 0.90 -13.47 -16.11
N PHE A 252 0.59 -13.44 -17.41
CA PHE A 252 0.46 -14.66 -18.20
C PHE A 252 1.79 -15.40 -18.37
N LEU A 253 2.90 -14.66 -18.36
CA LEU A 253 4.24 -15.22 -18.44
C LEU A 253 4.79 -15.71 -17.10
N GLU A 254 4.17 -15.35 -15.97
CA GLU A 254 4.76 -15.53 -14.63
C GLU A 254 5.10 -16.99 -14.30
N LEU A 255 4.22 -17.93 -14.66
CA LEU A 255 4.45 -19.35 -14.41
C LEU A 255 5.49 -19.98 -15.33
N GLN A 256 5.58 -19.53 -16.58
CA GLN A 256 6.47 -20.11 -17.59
C GLN A 256 7.87 -19.46 -17.59
N PHE A 257 7.91 -18.14 -17.39
CA PHE A 257 9.11 -17.31 -17.46
C PHE A 257 9.13 -16.28 -16.31
N PRO A 258 9.31 -16.70 -15.05
CA PRO A 258 9.18 -15.84 -13.88
C PRO A 258 10.13 -14.64 -13.90
N GLN A 259 11.39 -14.84 -14.32
CA GLN A 259 12.36 -13.75 -14.40
C GLN A 259 11.98 -12.71 -15.48
N ARG A 260 11.51 -13.16 -16.65
CA ARG A 260 11.04 -12.24 -17.70
C ARG A 260 9.80 -11.49 -17.25
N SER A 261 8.83 -12.17 -16.64
CA SER A 261 7.63 -11.56 -16.07
C SER A 261 7.98 -10.44 -15.08
N LYS A 262 8.91 -10.71 -14.15
CA LYS A 262 9.39 -9.73 -13.18
C LYS A 262 10.06 -8.52 -13.82
N VAL A 263 10.94 -8.73 -14.81
CA VAL A 263 11.60 -7.64 -15.54
C VAL A 263 10.58 -6.78 -16.29
N LEU A 264 9.64 -7.40 -17.01
CA LEU A 264 8.60 -6.67 -17.74
C LEU A 264 7.73 -5.84 -16.80
N ARG A 265 7.31 -6.41 -15.67
CA ARG A 265 6.50 -5.70 -14.66
C ARG A 265 7.26 -4.56 -14.00
N THR A 266 8.53 -4.78 -13.64
CA THR A 266 9.36 -3.72 -13.07
C THR A 266 9.54 -2.58 -14.08
N GLY A 267 9.85 -2.90 -15.34
CA GLY A 267 9.99 -1.92 -16.41
C GLY A 267 8.69 -1.15 -16.69
N ALA A 268 7.54 -1.82 -16.58
CA ALA A 268 6.21 -1.20 -16.75
C ALA A 268 5.96 -0.04 -15.78
N PHE A 269 6.53 -0.06 -14.57
CA PHE A 269 6.37 1.01 -13.58
C PHE A 269 7.59 1.96 -13.51
N VAL A 270 8.81 1.45 -13.70
CA VAL A 270 10.03 2.27 -13.65
C VAL A 270 10.09 3.28 -14.80
N LEU A 271 9.66 2.90 -16.02
CA LEU A 271 9.70 3.79 -17.18
C LEU A 271 8.77 5.01 -17.01
N PRO A 272 7.47 4.85 -16.69
CA PRO A 272 6.60 5.98 -16.35
C PRO A 272 7.14 6.81 -15.18
N PHE A 273 7.63 6.17 -14.12
CA PHE A 273 8.19 6.88 -12.96
C PHE A 273 9.36 7.79 -13.35
N ILE A 274 10.32 7.29 -14.14
CA ILE A 274 11.45 8.11 -14.61
C ILE A 274 10.93 9.29 -15.42
N PHE A 275 10.00 9.06 -16.35
CA PHE A 275 9.42 10.12 -17.16
C PHE A 275 8.72 11.20 -16.31
N ASP A 276 7.83 10.78 -15.40
CA ASP A 276 7.06 11.68 -14.54
C ASP A 276 8.00 12.51 -13.66
N THR A 277 9.09 11.93 -13.16
CA THR A 277 10.01 12.60 -12.23
C THR A 277 11.07 13.47 -12.91
N VAL A 278 11.21 13.47 -14.24
CA VAL A 278 12.21 14.30 -14.96
C VAL A 278 12.15 15.79 -14.55
N PRO A 279 10.98 16.46 -14.52
CA PRO A 279 10.88 17.87 -14.14
C PRO A 279 11.34 18.11 -12.69
N LEU A 280 11.06 17.15 -11.81
CA LEU A 280 11.44 17.23 -10.40
C LEU A 280 12.95 17.05 -10.22
N PHE A 281 13.55 16.06 -10.88
CA PHE A 281 15.00 15.85 -10.87
C PHE A 281 15.74 17.10 -11.37
N TYR A 282 15.24 17.72 -12.44
CA TYR A 282 15.83 18.96 -12.96
C TYR A 282 15.82 20.08 -11.91
N ARG A 283 14.69 20.29 -11.22
CA ARG A 283 14.60 21.30 -10.13
C ARG A 283 15.54 21.00 -8.96
N ILE A 284 15.65 19.75 -8.54
CA ILE A 284 16.56 19.34 -7.47
C ILE A 284 18.02 19.57 -7.87
N LEU A 285 18.40 19.25 -9.11
CA LEU A 285 19.76 19.47 -9.60
C LEU A 285 20.12 20.96 -9.68
N LEU A 286 19.20 21.81 -10.14
CA LEU A 286 19.40 23.27 -10.13
C LEU A 286 19.57 23.81 -8.70
N CYS A 287 18.81 23.27 -7.75
CA CYS A 287 18.92 23.60 -6.34
C CYS A 287 20.30 23.23 -5.76
N CYS A 288 20.80 22.03 -6.04
CA CYS A 288 22.14 21.60 -5.64
C CYS A 288 23.24 22.48 -6.25
N GLY A 289 22.99 23.09 -7.42
CA GLY A 289 23.89 24.04 -8.08
C GLY A 289 23.90 25.45 -7.47
N GLY A 290 23.20 25.69 -6.36
CA GLY A 290 23.19 26.97 -5.63
C GLY A 290 22.17 28.00 -6.13
N ASN A 291 21.34 27.65 -7.11
CA ASN A 291 20.40 28.56 -7.75
C ASN A 291 18.97 28.48 -7.18
N CYS A 292 18.80 28.08 -5.91
CA CYS A 292 17.46 28.04 -5.30
C CYS A 292 17.45 28.33 -3.80
N SER A 293 16.31 28.83 -3.31
CA SER A 293 16.01 28.90 -1.88
C SER A 293 15.46 27.54 -1.43
N HIS A 294 16.01 26.99 -0.34
CA HIS A 294 15.43 25.81 0.31
C HIS A 294 13.96 26.08 0.64
N SER A 295 13.05 25.27 0.10
CA SER A 295 11.62 25.34 0.35
C SER A 295 11.11 24.03 0.95
N ASP A 296 10.04 24.10 1.73
CA ASP A 296 9.37 22.93 2.31
C ASP A 296 8.92 21.93 1.23
N ALA A 297 8.58 22.45 0.03
CA ALA A 297 8.26 21.64 -1.15
C ALA A 297 9.44 20.76 -1.58
N LEU A 298 10.64 21.34 -1.67
CA LEU A 298 11.85 20.62 -2.08
C LEU A 298 12.21 19.50 -1.09
N SER A 299 12.14 19.78 0.21
CA SER A 299 12.40 18.75 1.23
C SER A 299 11.42 17.59 1.11
N SER A 300 10.14 17.88 0.90
CA SER A 300 9.09 16.86 0.72
C SER A 300 9.36 16.01 -0.52
N HIS A 301 9.74 16.65 -1.63
CA HIS A 301 10.12 15.94 -2.86
C HIS A 301 11.37 15.05 -2.69
N CYS A 302 12.38 15.48 -1.92
CA CYS A 302 13.54 14.65 -1.61
C CYS A 302 13.14 13.38 -0.82
N TYR A 303 12.27 13.52 0.18
CA TYR A 303 11.73 12.36 0.89
C TYR A 303 10.92 11.46 -0.04
N HIS A 304 10.08 12.02 -0.91
CA HIS A 304 9.35 11.26 -1.91
C HIS A 304 10.30 10.41 -2.78
N LEU A 305 11.37 10.99 -3.32
CA LEU A 305 12.35 10.25 -4.14
C LEU A 305 13.10 9.17 -3.36
N LEU A 306 13.46 9.44 -2.09
CA LEU A 306 14.06 8.43 -1.22
C LEU A 306 13.13 7.22 -1.03
N PHE A 307 11.86 7.48 -0.72
CA PHE A 307 10.88 6.41 -0.53
C PHE A 307 10.52 5.72 -1.84
N ALA A 308 10.51 6.41 -2.98
CA ALA A 308 10.33 5.80 -4.29
C ALA A 308 11.49 4.85 -4.64
N PHE A 309 12.74 5.25 -4.36
CA PHE A 309 13.89 4.36 -4.49
C PHE A 309 13.77 3.13 -3.59
N LEU A 310 13.42 3.34 -2.31
CA LEU A 310 13.24 2.25 -1.34
C LEU A 310 12.13 1.27 -1.78
N THR A 311 11.03 1.81 -2.30
CA THR A 311 9.92 1.05 -2.87
C THR A 311 10.41 0.14 -4.01
N CYS A 312 11.12 0.70 -5.00
CA CYS A 312 11.69 -0.09 -6.09
C CYS A 312 12.71 -1.14 -5.59
N PHE A 313 13.56 -0.77 -4.63
CA PHE A 313 14.56 -1.66 -4.05
C PHE A 313 13.90 -2.86 -3.34
N LEU A 314 12.92 -2.63 -2.48
CA LEU A 314 12.23 -3.69 -1.72
C LEU A 314 11.45 -4.64 -2.64
N PHE A 315 10.78 -4.10 -3.65
CA PHE A 315 10.06 -4.89 -4.65
C PHE A 315 10.98 -5.80 -5.46
N THR A 316 12.16 -5.29 -5.84
CA THR A 316 13.09 -6.05 -6.70
C THR A 316 13.98 -7.01 -5.91
N ALA A 317 14.44 -6.63 -4.71
CA ALA A 317 15.40 -7.40 -3.93
C ALA A 317 14.81 -8.59 -3.17
N HIS A 318 13.52 -8.53 -2.78
CA HIS A 318 12.85 -9.49 -1.87
C HIS A 318 13.57 -9.66 -0.53
N LEU A 319 14.02 -8.55 0.04
CA LEU A 319 14.65 -8.53 1.35
C LEU A 319 13.63 -8.05 2.40
N PRO A 320 13.64 -8.65 3.61
CA PRO A 320 14.62 -9.59 4.14
C PRO A 320 14.29 -11.09 3.95
N GLU A 321 13.10 -11.46 3.47
CA GLU A 321 12.61 -12.83 3.42
C GLU A 321 13.48 -13.77 2.57
N ARG A 322 14.14 -13.25 1.53
CA ARG A 322 15.10 -14.03 0.73
C ARG A 322 16.31 -14.51 1.52
N LEU A 323 16.73 -13.79 2.57
CA LEU A 323 17.86 -14.17 3.41
C LEU A 323 17.47 -15.15 4.52
N ALA A 324 16.21 -15.17 4.93
CA ALA A 324 15.71 -16.09 5.94
C ALA A 324 14.28 -16.57 5.59
N PRO A 325 14.15 -17.51 4.63
CA PRO A 325 12.86 -18.05 4.23
C PRO A 325 12.07 -18.61 5.42
N GLY A 326 10.77 -18.34 5.48
CA GLY A 326 9.91 -18.79 6.58
C GLY A 326 9.91 -17.89 7.83
N ARG A 327 10.88 -16.97 7.98
CA ARG A 327 10.96 -16.09 9.16
C ARG A 327 10.05 -14.87 9.06
N PHE A 328 9.76 -14.44 7.84
CA PHE A 328 9.01 -13.23 7.53
C PHE A 328 7.65 -13.54 6.91
N ASP A 329 7.14 -14.77 7.09
CA ASP A 329 5.88 -15.24 6.47
C ASP A 329 4.67 -14.36 6.78
N TYR A 330 4.66 -13.71 7.95
CA TYR A 330 3.52 -12.92 8.45
C TYR A 330 3.84 -11.44 8.58
N PHE A 331 5.08 -11.10 8.91
CA PHE A 331 5.50 -9.73 9.22
C PHE A 331 6.86 -9.43 8.59
N GLY A 332 6.99 -8.24 8.01
CA GLY A 332 8.25 -7.65 7.59
C GLY A 332 8.85 -8.22 6.31
N HIS A 333 8.12 -9.03 5.53
CA HIS A 333 8.59 -9.39 4.19
C HIS A 333 8.51 -8.20 3.23
N SER A 334 9.27 -8.23 2.15
CA SER A 334 9.57 -7.08 1.31
C SER A 334 8.32 -6.44 0.72
N HIS A 335 7.31 -7.23 0.36
CA HIS A 335 6.05 -6.70 -0.19
C HIS A 335 5.29 -5.81 0.81
N GLN A 336 5.31 -6.15 2.11
CA GLN A 336 4.74 -5.28 3.16
C GLN A 336 5.53 -3.98 3.28
N LEU A 337 6.85 -4.08 3.28
CA LEU A 337 7.74 -2.92 3.36
C LEU A 337 7.63 -2.04 2.12
N PHE A 338 7.40 -2.64 0.95
CA PHE A 338 7.12 -1.99 -0.32
C PHE A 338 5.84 -1.16 -0.22
N HIS A 339 4.73 -1.73 0.27
CA HIS A 339 3.49 -0.98 0.51
C HIS A 339 3.69 0.21 1.45
N ILE A 340 4.35 -0.02 2.59
CA ILE A 340 4.62 1.04 3.57
C ILE A 340 5.46 2.15 2.94
N SER A 341 6.54 1.80 2.23
CA SER A 341 7.41 2.78 1.57
C SER A 341 6.69 3.55 0.48
N ALA A 342 5.86 2.89 -0.31
CA ALA A 342 5.06 3.52 -1.37
C ALA A 342 4.11 4.55 -0.78
N VAL A 343 3.33 4.19 0.24
CA VAL A 343 2.37 5.09 0.91
C VAL A 343 3.08 6.29 1.54
N VAL A 344 4.18 6.08 2.25
CA VAL A 344 4.94 7.17 2.87
C VAL A 344 5.52 8.09 1.78
N GLY A 345 6.02 7.52 0.69
CA GLY A 345 6.46 8.27 -0.48
C GLY A 345 5.34 9.09 -1.13
N THR A 346 4.13 8.54 -1.24
CA THR A 346 2.95 9.26 -1.74
C THR A 346 2.53 10.38 -0.80
N HIS A 347 2.63 10.21 0.52
CA HIS A 347 2.35 11.28 1.47
C HIS A 347 3.30 12.47 1.24
N PHE A 348 4.61 12.23 1.17
CA PHE A 348 5.57 13.29 0.91
C PHE A 348 5.41 13.93 -0.47
N GLN A 349 5.02 13.14 -1.47
CA GLN A 349 4.67 13.67 -2.79
C GLN A 349 3.50 14.64 -2.72
N MET A 350 2.43 14.26 -2.02
CA MET A 350 1.24 15.09 -1.84
C MET A 350 1.60 16.41 -1.16
N GLU A 351 2.37 16.38 -0.06
CA GLU A 351 2.85 17.60 0.60
C GLU A 351 3.70 18.48 -0.33
N GLY A 352 4.62 17.88 -1.09
CA GLY A 352 5.45 18.59 -2.06
C GLY A 352 4.63 19.27 -3.17
N VAL A 353 3.64 18.56 -3.73
CA VAL A 353 2.73 19.07 -4.76
C VAL A 353 1.87 20.22 -4.22
N MET A 354 1.29 20.08 -3.02
CA MET A 354 0.48 21.14 -2.42
C MET A 354 1.31 22.39 -2.08
N ALA A 355 2.55 22.19 -1.60
CA ALA A 355 3.47 23.28 -1.31
C ALA A 355 3.89 24.03 -2.59
N ASP A 356 4.18 23.31 -3.68
CA ASP A 356 4.47 23.92 -4.99
C ASP A 356 3.25 24.64 -5.56
N MET A 357 2.07 24.01 -5.54
CA MET A 357 0.81 24.62 -5.98
C MET A 357 0.52 25.93 -5.25
N THR A 358 0.76 25.98 -3.94
CA THR A 358 0.46 27.17 -3.13
C THR A 358 1.51 28.25 -3.34
N SER A 359 2.79 27.90 -3.24
CA SER A 359 3.90 28.87 -3.32
C SER A 359 4.09 29.46 -4.71
N ARG A 360 3.79 28.70 -5.76
CA ARG A 360 3.99 29.11 -7.17
C ARG A 360 2.71 29.60 -7.85
N ARG A 361 1.60 29.72 -7.12
CA ARG A 361 0.28 30.03 -7.69
C ARG A 361 0.29 31.28 -8.57
N THR A 362 0.76 32.40 -8.05
CA THR A 362 0.78 33.69 -8.78
C THR A 362 1.59 33.58 -10.05
N TRP A 363 2.83 33.11 -9.94
CA TRP A 363 3.74 32.97 -11.08
C TRP A 363 3.19 32.03 -12.16
N LEU A 364 2.59 30.89 -11.78
CA LEU A 364 2.01 29.93 -12.72
C LEU A 364 0.74 30.45 -13.42
N LEU A 365 -0.04 31.29 -12.75
CA LEU A 365 -1.21 31.93 -13.39
C LEU A 365 -0.79 33.02 -14.39
N ASP A 366 0.33 33.70 -14.13
CA ASP A 366 0.84 34.76 -15.02
C ASP A 366 1.60 34.21 -16.25
N HIS A 367 2.26 33.05 -16.11
CA HIS A 367 3.17 32.51 -17.13
C HIS A 367 2.72 31.17 -17.73
N GLY A 368 1.89 30.40 -17.05
CA GLY A 368 1.45 29.08 -17.47
C GLY A 368 0.08 29.07 -18.14
N ALA A 369 -0.23 27.98 -18.85
CA ALA A 369 -1.58 27.74 -19.34
C ALA A 369 -2.50 27.33 -18.18
N MET A 370 -3.69 27.93 -18.10
CA MET A 370 -4.70 27.47 -17.14
C MET A 370 -5.12 26.02 -17.43
N PRO A 371 -5.32 25.18 -16.39
CA PRO A 371 -5.81 23.83 -16.60
C PRO A 371 -7.18 23.84 -17.29
N SER A 372 -7.30 23.07 -18.37
CA SER A 372 -8.56 22.87 -19.06
C SER A 372 -9.24 21.60 -18.58
N PHE A 373 -10.57 21.53 -18.74
CA PHE A 373 -11.34 20.36 -18.31
C PHE A 373 -10.88 19.12 -19.08
N LEU A 374 -10.72 19.27 -20.41
CA LEU A 374 -10.23 18.19 -21.27
C LEU A 374 -8.81 17.77 -20.93
N GLY A 375 -7.91 18.70 -20.59
CA GLY A 375 -6.52 18.42 -20.23
C GLY A 375 -6.31 17.82 -18.84
N THR A 376 -7.35 17.77 -18.00
CA THR A 376 -7.30 17.24 -16.63
C THR A 376 -8.31 16.11 -16.43
N ILE A 377 -9.56 16.44 -16.12
CA ILE A 377 -10.64 15.48 -15.85
C ILE A 377 -10.95 14.65 -17.10
N GLY A 378 -10.95 15.28 -18.29
CA GLY A 378 -11.15 14.58 -19.55
C GLY A 378 -10.08 13.52 -19.81
N VAL A 379 -8.80 13.87 -19.58
CA VAL A 379 -7.68 12.91 -19.64
C VAL A 379 -7.89 11.76 -18.65
N LEU A 380 -8.23 12.05 -17.40
CA LEU A 380 -8.50 11.02 -16.39
C LEU A 380 -9.59 10.05 -16.84
N VAL A 381 -10.74 10.57 -17.29
CA VAL A 381 -11.89 9.75 -17.72
C VAL A 381 -11.52 8.91 -18.94
N ALA A 382 -10.88 9.51 -19.95
CA ALA A 382 -10.44 8.79 -21.14
C ALA A 382 -9.45 7.67 -20.79
N SER A 383 -8.43 7.96 -19.98
CA SER A 383 -7.46 6.97 -19.52
C SER A 383 -8.09 5.89 -18.67
N LEU A 384 -9.06 6.19 -17.80
CA LEU A 384 -9.79 5.21 -17.02
C LEU A 384 -10.55 4.23 -17.94
N VAL A 385 -11.29 4.74 -18.93
CA VAL A 385 -12.03 3.90 -19.88
C VAL A 385 -11.09 3.01 -20.67
N LEU A 386 -9.98 3.55 -21.18
CA LEU A 386 -8.99 2.78 -21.93
C LEU A 386 -8.30 1.72 -21.06
N ASN A 387 -7.98 2.04 -19.81
CA ASN A 387 -7.42 1.08 -18.86
C ASN A 387 -8.39 -0.06 -18.55
N LEU A 388 -9.66 0.25 -18.30
CA LEU A 388 -10.70 -0.75 -18.09
C LEU A 388 -10.91 -1.60 -19.34
N GLY A 389 -10.80 -1.02 -20.54
CA GLY A 389 -10.79 -1.75 -21.81
C GLY A 389 -9.63 -2.76 -21.89
N ILE A 390 -8.40 -2.36 -21.55
CA ILE A 390 -7.23 -3.24 -21.50
C ILE A 390 -7.45 -4.37 -20.49
N ILE A 391 -7.87 -4.04 -19.26
CA ILE A 391 -8.16 -5.03 -18.21
C ILE A 391 -9.24 -6.01 -18.68
N GLY A 392 -10.30 -5.51 -19.33
CA GLY A 392 -11.37 -6.32 -19.89
C GLY A 392 -10.87 -7.29 -20.97
N MET A 393 -10.03 -6.82 -21.90
CA MET A 393 -9.43 -7.66 -22.94
C MET A 393 -8.59 -8.79 -22.35
N PHE A 394 -7.76 -8.52 -21.35
CA PHE A 394 -6.95 -9.55 -20.68
C PHE A 394 -7.79 -10.46 -19.75
N SER A 395 -8.93 -9.98 -19.26
CA SER A 395 -9.82 -10.76 -18.39
C SER A 395 -10.74 -11.69 -19.18
N ALA A 396 -11.13 -11.33 -20.41
CA ALA A 396 -12.07 -12.11 -21.20
C ALA A 396 -11.66 -13.59 -21.41
N PRO A 397 -10.41 -13.94 -21.76
CA PRO A 397 -9.99 -15.34 -21.89
C PRO A 397 -10.03 -16.12 -20.57
N LEU A 398 -9.88 -15.44 -19.43
CA LEU A 398 -9.93 -16.06 -18.10
C LEU A 398 -11.36 -16.44 -17.72
N LEU A 399 -12.33 -15.61 -18.11
CA LEU A 399 -13.76 -15.82 -17.82
C LEU A 399 -14.43 -16.76 -18.84
N TRP A 400 -13.94 -16.80 -20.08
CA TRP A 400 -14.56 -17.56 -21.17
C TRP A 400 -14.23 -19.05 -21.18
N LYS A 401 -13.37 -19.58 -20.29
CA LYS A 401 -13.04 -21.03 -20.29
C LYS A 401 -14.35 -21.86 -20.36
N PRO A 402 -14.62 -22.58 -21.47
CA PRO A 402 -15.82 -23.38 -21.58
C PRO A 402 -15.79 -24.46 -20.50
N CYS A 403 -16.95 -24.80 -19.95
CA CYS A 403 -17.19 -26.00 -19.14
C CYS A 403 -16.91 -27.31 -19.93
N HIS A 404 -15.73 -27.50 -20.49
CA HIS A 404 -15.26 -28.76 -21.04
C HIS A 404 -14.21 -29.35 -20.11
N GLY A 405 -14.69 -30.13 -19.14
CA GLY A 405 -13.85 -30.82 -18.17
C GLY A 405 -14.57 -31.75 -17.22
N SER A 406 -15.75 -32.28 -17.57
CA SER A 406 -16.37 -33.42 -16.89
C SER A 406 -16.58 -34.54 -17.91
N ASN A 407 -15.48 -35.17 -18.33
CA ASN A 407 -15.41 -36.53 -18.87
C ASN A 407 -13.97 -36.79 -19.32
N GLN A 408 -13.10 -37.13 -18.37
CA GLN A 408 -12.06 -38.13 -18.67
C GLN A 408 -12.35 -39.36 -17.81
N PRO A 409 -12.51 -40.54 -18.42
CA PRO A 409 -12.73 -41.77 -17.68
C PRO A 409 -11.47 -42.15 -16.89
N HIS A 410 -11.69 -42.63 -15.68
CA HIS A 410 -10.71 -43.29 -14.84
C HIS A 410 -9.84 -44.26 -15.66
N ALA A 411 -8.54 -44.00 -15.72
CA ALA A 411 -7.56 -45.00 -16.11
C ALA A 411 -7.47 -46.03 -14.99
N SER A 412 -8.10 -47.18 -15.22
CA SER A 412 -7.99 -48.41 -14.46
C SER A 412 -6.56 -48.95 -14.47
N THR A 413 -6.13 -49.37 -13.28
CA THR A 413 -5.10 -50.38 -12.96
C THR A 413 -4.65 -51.28 -14.11
N CYS A 414 -3.32 -51.43 -14.28
CA CYS A 414 -2.72 -52.62 -14.89
C CYS A 414 -1.39 -52.99 -14.21
N GLU A 415 -1.50 -54.05 -13.40
CA GLU A 415 -0.58 -55.15 -13.10
C GLU A 415 0.95 -54.99 -13.28
N CYS A 416 1.65 -55.18 -12.15
CA CYS A 416 2.95 -55.85 -12.09
C CYS A 416 2.88 -57.23 -12.77
N LYS A 417 3.80 -57.50 -13.71
CA LYS A 417 4.30 -58.85 -13.96
C LYS A 417 5.81 -58.85 -14.07
N GLU A 418 6.42 -59.69 -13.23
CA GLU A 418 7.80 -60.15 -13.30
C GLU A 418 8.15 -60.69 -14.69
N LYS A 419 9.38 -60.41 -15.14
CA LYS A 419 10.33 -61.40 -15.64
C LYS A 419 11.75 -60.86 -15.58
#